data_AF-A0A2W5CT16-F1
#
_entry.id   AF-A0A2W5CT16-F1
#
_cell.length_a   1.000
_cell.length_b   1.000
_cell.length_c   1.000
_cell.angle_alpha   90.00
_cell.angle_beta   90.00
_cell.angle_gamma   90.00
#
_symmetry.space_group_name_H-M   'P 1'
#
loop_
_entity.id
_entity.type
_entity.pdbx_description
1 polymer ?
#
loop_
_entity_poly.entity_id
_entity_poly.type
_entity_poly.pdbx_seq_one_letter_code
_entity_poly.pdbx_strand_id
1 'polypeptide(L)'
;QSGRPVCVGNGETCKRVTQDGMQSLPCPSPDACPLAKGGACKPYGRLNVVIGDEDPLGSFVFRTTGFNSIRTLAARLHYFQAISGNRLACLPLELRLRGKSTRQSHGTPIFYADLTVRGCMDMAEALVTANELDSRRQAAGFDQAALDETAQRGFGNGAFEDSEEDVGAIVEEFYPAEEPLSSTATAPQRSTKTSLTEKLESQALRHSPPPNSQSGGSHEIAQTQS
;
A
#
# COMPACT_ATOMS: atom_id res chain seq x y z
N GLN A 1 -10.93 23.26 8.33
CA GLN A 1 -10.33 22.28 9.27
C GLN A 1 -9.12 21.68 8.56
N SER A 2 -7.93 21.63 9.19
CA SER A 2 -6.64 21.42 8.50
C SER A 2 -6.36 19.97 8.03
N GLY A 3 -7.33 19.06 8.09
CA GLY A 3 -7.19 17.65 7.70
C GLY A 3 -6.19 16.82 8.53
N ARG A 4 -5.40 17.45 9.42
CA ARG A 4 -4.42 16.77 10.27
C ARG A 4 -5.12 15.93 11.34
N PRO A 5 -4.68 14.68 11.57
CA PRO A 5 -5.24 13.84 12.60
C PRO A 5 -4.94 14.41 13.98
N VAL A 6 -5.97 14.47 14.83
CA VAL A 6 -5.83 14.88 16.24
C VAL A 6 -5.22 13.78 17.12
N CYS A 7 -5.28 12.54 16.65
CA CYS A 7 -4.80 11.35 17.33
C CYS A 7 -4.44 10.27 16.31
N VAL A 8 -3.26 9.69 16.42
CA VAL A 8 -2.80 8.54 15.61
C VAL A 8 -2.31 7.47 16.56
N GLY A 9 -2.72 6.21 16.37
CA GLY A 9 -2.34 5.13 17.27
C GLY A 9 -2.37 3.76 16.60
N ASN A 10 -1.76 2.79 17.26
CA ASN A 10 -1.63 1.40 16.78
C ASN A 10 -2.62 0.44 17.48
N GLY A 11 -3.57 0.96 18.26
CA GLY A 11 -4.50 0.15 19.05
C GLY A 11 -3.99 -0.27 20.43
N GLU A 12 -2.74 0.09 20.78
CA GLU A 12 -2.18 -0.09 22.13
C GLU A 12 -1.73 1.26 22.72
N THR A 13 -1.07 2.08 21.91
CA THR A 13 -0.63 3.44 22.23
C THR A 13 -1.04 4.41 21.13
N CYS A 14 -1.15 5.69 21.47
CA CYS A 14 -1.47 6.75 20.53
C CYS A 14 -0.69 8.02 20.83
N LYS A 15 -0.31 8.75 19.78
CA LYS A 15 0.17 10.13 19.85
C LYS A 15 -1.03 11.05 19.65
N ARG A 16 -1.31 11.89 20.64
CA ARG A 16 -2.48 12.78 20.68
C ARG A 16 -2.05 14.23 20.84
N VAL A 17 -2.71 15.11 20.09
CA VAL A 17 -2.61 16.56 20.27
C VAL A 17 -3.50 16.95 21.46
N THR A 18 -2.88 17.45 22.52
CA THR A 18 -3.55 17.98 23.72
C THR A 18 -3.29 19.48 23.86
N GLN A 19 -3.90 20.13 24.84
CA GLN A 19 -3.65 21.56 25.12
C GLN A 19 -2.18 21.81 25.53
N ASP A 20 -1.54 20.82 26.16
CA ASP A 20 -0.14 20.86 26.59
C ASP A 20 0.85 20.39 25.50
N GLY A 21 0.36 20.20 24.27
CA GLY A 21 1.15 19.68 23.15
C GLY A 21 0.95 18.19 22.89
N MET A 22 1.93 17.56 22.26
CA MET A 22 1.83 16.17 21.83
C MET A 22 2.19 15.20 22.96
N GLN A 23 1.27 14.30 23.29
CA GLN A 23 1.44 13.31 24.34
C GLN A 23 1.26 11.88 23.82
N SER A 24 2.03 10.95 24.38
CA SER A 24 1.85 9.52 24.16
C SER A 24 0.93 8.97 25.25
N LEU A 25 -0.21 8.37 24.85
CA LEU A 25 -1.26 7.88 25.73
C LEU A 25 -1.65 6.45 25.36
N PRO A 26 -2.19 5.65 26.30
CA PRO A 26 -2.76 4.35 25.96
C PRO A 26 -3.96 4.50 25.00
N CYS A 27 -4.09 3.56 24.06
CA CYS A 27 -5.17 3.51 23.07
C CYS A 27 -6.08 2.31 23.34
N PRO A 28 -7.24 2.46 24.00
CA PRO A 28 -8.04 1.34 24.48
C PRO A 28 -8.97 0.74 23.41
N SER A 29 -8.58 0.71 22.14
CA SER A 29 -9.47 0.40 20.98
C SER A 29 -10.54 1.48 20.70
N PRO A 30 -11.05 1.61 19.46
CA PRO A 30 -12.13 2.55 19.14
C PRO A 30 -13.37 2.42 20.04
N ASP A 31 -13.73 1.22 20.50
CA ASP A 31 -14.94 1.00 21.30
C ASP A 31 -14.89 1.68 22.68
N ALA A 32 -13.71 1.80 23.28
CA ALA A 32 -13.52 2.42 24.60
C ALA A 32 -12.81 3.78 24.52
N CYS A 33 -12.54 4.30 23.33
CA CYS A 33 -11.85 5.57 23.15
C CYS A 33 -12.85 6.74 23.17
N PRO A 34 -12.72 7.73 24.08
CA PRO A 34 -13.61 8.89 24.12
C PRO A 34 -13.63 9.72 22.82
N LEU A 35 -12.51 9.72 22.08
CA LEU A 35 -12.38 10.41 20.80
C LEU A 35 -12.98 9.63 19.62
N ALA A 36 -13.29 8.34 19.79
CA ALA A 36 -13.84 7.51 18.73
C ALA A 36 -15.36 7.63 18.61
N LYS A 37 -16.03 8.38 19.50
CA LYS A 37 -17.48 8.62 19.45
C LYS A 37 -17.91 9.05 18.06
N GLY A 38 -18.99 8.45 17.56
CA GLY A 38 -19.52 8.73 16.23
C GLY A 38 -18.65 8.21 15.07
N GLY A 39 -17.74 7.26 15.32
CA GLY A 39 -16.88 6.69 14.26
C GLY A 39 -15.73 7.61 13.85
N ALA A 40 -15.33 8.53 14.72
CA ALA A 40 -14.25 9.47 14.47
C ALA A 40 -12.85 8.83 14.51
N CYS A 41 -12.72 7.63 15.10
CA CYS A 41 -11.52 6.81 14.99
C CYS A 41 -11.72 5.78 13.88
N LYS A 42 -11.08 5.99 12.74
CA LYS A 42 -11.15 5.08 11.59
C LYS A 42 -9.83 4.31 11.42
N PRO A 43 -9.89 3.05 10.98
CA PRO A 43 -8.69 2.29 10.68
C PRO A 43 -7.99 2.91 9.47
N TYR A 44 -6.67 2.99 9.54
CA TYR A 44 -5.81 3.48 8.48
C TYR A 44 -4.61 2.54 8.35
N GLY A 45 -4.43 1.99 7.16
CA GLY A 45 -3.31 1.15 6.81
C GLY A 45 -2.31 1.94 5.98
N ARG A 46 -1.04 1.92 6.39
CA ARG A 46 0.10 2.40 5.61
C ARG A 46 1.06 1.22 5.44
N LEU A 47 1.16 0.70 4.23
CA LEU A 47 2.05 -0.40 3.87
C LEU A 47 3.16 0.14 2.96
N ASN A 48 4.41 -0.03 3.37
CA ASN A 48 5.58 0.38 2.62
C ASN A 48 6.18 -0.86 1.95
N VAL A 49 6.31 -0.82 0.64
CA VAL A 49 6.77 -1.94 -0.18
C VAL A 49 7.69 -1.46 -1.28
N VAL A 50 8.71 -2.26 -1.60
CA VAL A 50 9.50 -2.07 -2.82
C VAL A 50 8.74 -2.74 -3.98
N ILE A 51 8.54 -2.02 -5.08
CA ILE A 51 7.88 -2.54 -6.28
C ILE A 51 8.88 -2.53 -7.43
N GLY A 52 9.06 -3.70 -8.06
CA GLY A 52 10.04 -3.86 -9.13
C GLY A 52 11.47 -3.92 -8.61
N ASP A 53 12.42 -3.72 -9.52
CA ASP A 53 13.86 -3.90 -9.26
C ASP A 53 14.66 -2.60 -9.49
N GLU A 54 13.99 -1.44 -9.55
CA GLU A 54 14.60 -0.17 -9.97
C GLU A 54 15.44 0.51 -8.87
N ASP A 55 14.90 0.63 -7.65
CA ASP A 55 15.59 1.20 -6.49
C ASP A 55 15.45 0.27 -5.27
N PRO A 56 16.53 -0.38 -4.81
CA PRO A 56 16.49 -1.27 -3.64
C PRO A 56 16.09 -0.58 -2.32
N LEU A 57 16.24 0.74 -2.23
CA LEU A 57 15.85 1.54 -1.05
C LEU A 57 14.59 2.37 -1.31
N GLY A 58 14.09 2.38 -2.54
CA GLY A 58 12.86 3.05 -2.94
C GLY A 58 11.66 2.34 -2.35
N SER A 59 10.75 3.08 -1.74
CA SER A 59 9.54 2.54 -1.12
C SER A 59 8.29 3.17 -1.72
N PHE A 60 7.40 2.33 -2.24
CA PHE A 60 6.03 2.68 -2.55
C PHE A 60 5.16 2.59 -1.29
N VAL A 61 4.34 3.63 -1.06
CA VAL A 61 3.44 3.69 0.10
C VAL A 61 2.01 3.39 -0.33
N PHE A 62 1.53 2.19 0.00
CA PHE A 62 0.12 1.83 -0.15
C PHE A 62 -0.67 2.31 1.08
N ARG A 63 -1.55 3.29 0.86
CA ARG A 63 -2.45 3.85 1.88
C ARG A 63 -3.88 3.36 1.64
N THR A 64 -4.59 3.01 2.71
CA THR A 64 -6.00 2.60 2.61
C THR A 64 -6.73 2.75 3.94
N THR A 65 -8.02 3.08 3.89
CA THR A 65 -8.94 2.95 5.03
C THR A 65 -9.79 1.68 4.98
N GLY A 66 -9.67 0.92 3.89
CA GLY A 66 -10.47 -0.26 3.62
C GLY A 66 -10.18 -1.37 4.61
N PHE A 67 -11.10 -1.60 5.55
CA PHE A 67 -10.98 -2.65 6.58
C PHE A 67 -10.63 -4.04 5.99
N ASN A 68 -11.20 -4.39 4.84
CA ASN A 68 -10.90 -5.65 4.17
C ASN A 68 -9.44 -5.72 3.69
N SER A 69 -8.90 -4.64 3.12
CA SER A 69 -7.50 -4.55 2.71
C SER A 69 -6.58 -4.63 3.92
N ILE A 70 -6.82 -3.80 4.95
CA ILE A 70 -5.99 -3.73 6.16
C ILE A 70 -5.89 -5.12 6.82
N ARG A 71 -7.05 -5.74 7.10
CA ARG A 71 -7.09 -7.05 7.75
C ARG A 71 -6.42 -8.14 6.91
N THR A 72 -6.69 -8.15 5.60
CA THR A 72 -6.14 -9.17 4.70
C THR A 72 -4.63 -9.05 4.59
N LEU A 73 -4.12 -7.84 4.34
CA LEU A 73 -2.68 -7.60 4.22
C LEU A 73 -1.94 -7.92 5.52
N ALA A 74 -2.44 -7.46 6.67
CA ALA A 74 -1.83 -7.75 7.97
C ALA A 74 -1.75 -9.27 8.23
N ALA A 75 -2.85 -9.99 8.03
CA ALA A 75 -2.88 -11.44 8.22
C ALA A 75 -1.93 -12.17 7.26
N ARG A 76 -1.93 -11.81 5.98
CA ARG A 76 -1.03 -12.40 4.96
C ARG A 76 0.43 -12.17 5.30
N LEU A 77 0.80 -10.96 5.69
CA LEU A 77 2.16 -10.63 6.10
C LEU A 77 2.61 -11.50 7.27
N HIS A 78 1.79 -11.62 8.33
CA HIS A 78 2.13 -12.50 9.45
C HIS A 78 2.26 -13.97 9.06
N TYR A 79 1.37 -14.48 8.19
CA TYR A 79 1.47 -15.86 7.71
C TYR A 79 2.74 -16.08 6.89
N PHE A 80 3.04 -15.18 5.95
CA PHE A 80 4.26 -15.25 5.15
C PHE A 80 5.51 -15.12 6.02
N GLN A 81 5.50 -14.25 7.02
CA GLN A 81 6.58 -14.13 8.00
C GLN A 81 6.82 -15.45 8.74
N ALA A 82 5.74 -16.07 9.24
CA ALA A 82 5.82 -17.31 10.01
C ALA A 82 6.35 -18.48 9.18
N ILE A 83 5.79 -18.70 7.98
CA ILE A 83 6.20 -19.85 7.14
C ILE A 83 7.58 -19.65 6.51
N SER A 84 8.01 -18.40 6.28
CA SER A 84 9.31 -18.11 5.70
C SER A 84 10.43 -18.05 6.73
N GLY A 85 10.14 -18.07 8.04
CA GLY A 85 11.16 -17.89 9.08
C GLY A 85 11.70 -16.46 9.10
N ASN A 86 10.80 -15.46 9.02
CA ASN A 86 11.13 -14.04 9.00
C ASN A 86 11.92 -13.56 7.75
N ARG A 87 11.73 -14.21 6.59
CA ARG A 87 12.36 -13.85 5.31
C ARG A 87 11.40 -13.18 4.33
N LEU A 88 10.51 -12.35 4.86
CA LEU A 88 9.48 -11.65 4.08
C LEU A 88 10.08 -10.85 2.92
N ALA A 89 11.19 -10.15 3.14
CA ALA A 89 11.89 -9.34 2.15
C ALA A 89 12.52 -10.14 1.00
N CYS A 90 12.60 -11.47 1.12
CA CYS A 90 13.13 -12.38 0.11
C CYS A 90 12.01 -13.15 -0.62
N LEU A 91 10.77 -13.08 -0.15
CA LEU A 91 9.66 -13.77 -0.80
C LEU A 91 9.25 -13.04 -2.09
N PRO A 92 9.05 -13.76 -3.20
CA PRO A 92 8.54 -13.18 -4.43
C PRO A 92 7.04 -12.96 -4.30
N LEU A 93 6.65 -11.84 -3.68
CA LEU A 93 5.24 -11.48 -3.47
C LEU A 93 4.74 -10.52 -4.57
N GLU A 94 3.42 -10.52 -4.75
CA GLU A 94 2.70 -9.58 -5.60
C GLU A 94 1.47 -9.03 -4.87
N LEU A 95 1.22 -7.73 -5.04
CA LEU A 95 0.03 -7.06 -4.53
C LEU A 95 -1.09 -7.19 -5.57
N ARG A 96 -2.23 -7.78 -5.21
CA ARG A 96 -3.36 -7.98 -6.11
C ARG A 96 -4.59 -7.23 -5.63
N LEU A 97 -5.21 -6.48 -6.53
CA LEU A 97 -6.52 -5.89 -6.28
C LEU A 97 -7.61 -6.90 -6.61
N ARG A 98 -8.41 -7.28 -5.61
CA ARG A 98 -9.49 -8.26 -5.74
C ARG A 98 -10.85 -7.59 -5.61
N GLY A 99 -11.76 -7.91 -6.50
CA GLY A 99 -13.16 -7.50 -6.42
C GLY A 99 -13.98 -8.49 -5.58
N LYS A 100 -14.83 -7.99 -4.69
CA LYS A 100 -15.88 -8.74 -3.99
C LYS A 100 -17.19 -7.98 -4.14
N SER A 101 -18.24 -8.66 -4.58
CA SER A 101 -19.61 -8.17 -4.45
C SER A 101 -20.20 -8.76 -3.17
N THR A 102 -20.78 -7.92 -2.31
CA THR A 102 -21.47 -8.38 -1.10
C THR A 102 -22.91 -7.91 -1.13
N ARG A 103 -23.81 -8.63 -0.47
CA ARG A 103 -25.20 -8.16 -0.30
C ARG A 103 -25.29 -6.81 0.43
N GLN A 104 -24.31 -6.50 1.30
CA GLN A 104 -24.22 -5.22 2.02
C GLN A 104 -23.77 -4.05 1.13
N SER A 105 -23.19 -4.32 -0.05
CA SER A 105 -22.77 -3.26 -0.98
C SER A 105 -23.82 -2.94 -2.03
N HIS A 106 -25.06 -3.44 -1.89
CA HIS A 106 -26.16 -3.21 -2.83
C HIS A 106 -25.80 -3.52 -4.31
N GLY A 107 -24.86 -4.44 -4.54
CA GLY A 107 -24.38 -4.79 -5.88
C GLY A 107 -23.22 -3.95 -6.41
N THR A 108 -22.77 -2.91 -5.68
CA THR A 108 -21.55 -2.17 -6.03
C THR A 108 -20.32 -3.04 -5.76
N PRO A 109 -19.41 -3.19 -6.73
CA PRO A 109 -18.18 -3.96 -6.54
C PRO A 109 -17.27 -3.27 -5.52
N ILE A 110 -16.88 -4.00 -4.47
CA ILE A 110 -15.88 -3.56 -3.48
C ILE A 110 -14.53 -4.14 -3.88
N PHE A 111 -13.52 -3.30 -4.00
CA PHE A 111 -12.14 -3.75 -4.23
C PHE A 111 -11.36 -3.77 -2.91
N TYR A 112 -10.50 -4.78 -2.74
CA TYR A 112 -9.55 -4.86 -1.62
C TYR A 112 -8.20 -5.38 -2.10
N ALA A 113 -7.13 -4.97 -1.42
CA ALA A 113 -5.78 -5.45 -1.69
C ALA A 113 -5.52 -6.78 -0.95
N ASP A 114 -4.95 -7.74 -1.66
CA ASP A 114 -4.46 -9.02 -1.12
C ASP A 114 -2.98 -9.19 -1.51
N LEU A 115 -2.27 -10.00 -0.74
CA LEU A 115 -0.86 -10.32 -0.95
C LEU A 115 -0.74 -11.81 -1.27
N THR A 116 -0.12 -12.14 -2.39
CA THR A 116 0.07 -13.53 -2.85
C THR A 116 1.48 -13.75 -3.36
N VAL A 117 1.87 -15.02 -3.51
CA VAL A 117 3.10 -15.38 -4.22
C VAL A 117 2.97 -15.03 -5.70
N ARG A 118 4.02 -14.45 -6.27
CA ARG A 118 4.11 -14.01 -7.66
C ARG A 118 3.86 -15.18 -8.61
N GLY A 119 3.08 -14.93 -9.67
CA GLY A 119 2.91 -15.88 -10.76
C GLY A 119 2.19 -17.18 -10.38
N CYS A 120 1.49 -17.22 -9.24
CA CYS A 120 0.88 -18.45 -8.71
C CYS A 120 1.89 -19.61 -8.53
N MET A 121 3.15 -19.28 -8.24
CA MET A 121 4.19 -20.25 -7.92
C MET A 121 3.78 -21.12 -6.72
N ASP A 122 4.25 -22.37 -6.69
CA ASP A 122 4.05 -23.23 -5.54
C ASP A 122 4.71 -22.64 -4.29
N MET A 123 4.06 -22.81 -3.14
CA MET A 123 4.55 -22.21 -1.91
C MET A 123 5.90 -22.83 -1.48
N ALA A 124 6.14 -24.12 -1.71
CA ALA A 124 7.42 -24.72 -1.38
C ALA A 124 8.54 -24.15 -2.26
N GLU A 125 8.28 -23.96 -3.56
CA GLU A 125 9.23 -23.35 -4.50
C GLU A 125 9.57 -21.91 -4.12
N ALA A 126 8.57 -21.10 -3.74
CA ALA A 126 8.81 -19.73 -3.29
C ALA A 126 9.60 -19.66 -1.98
N LEU A 127 9.45 -20.64 -1.07
CA LEU A 127 10.28 -20.74 0.13
C LEU A 127 11.73 -21.11 -0.19
N VAL A 128 11.95 -22.03 -1.12
CA VAL A 128 13.30 -22.37 -1.61
C VAL A 128 13.97 -21.15 -2.22
N THR A 129 13.26 -20.45 -3.12
CA THR A 129 13.75 -19.23 -3.77
C THR A 129 14.10 -18.14 -2.74
N ALA A 130 13.26 -17.93 -1.74
CA ALA A 130 13.52 -16.96 -0.68
C ALA A 130 14.76 -17.33 0.15
N ASN A 131 14.98 -18.62 0.42
CA ASN A 131 16.15 -19.09 1.15
C ASN A 131 17.46 -18.91 0.38
N GLU A 132 17.43 -19.18 -0.94
CA GLU A 132 18.58 -18.95 -1.82
C GLU A 132 18.93 -17.46 -1.93
N LEU A 133 17.91 -16.60 -2.04
CA LEU A 133 18.10 -15.15 -2.10
C LEU A 133 18.65 -14.60 -0.78
N ASP A 134 18.11 -15.05 0.36
CA ASP A 134 18.60 -14.69 1.68
C ASP A 134 20.08 -15.08 1.86
N SER A 135 20.44 -16.31 1.50
CA SER A 135 21.83 -16.80 1.55
C SER A 135 22.77 -15.94 0.69
N ARG A 136 22.32 -15.55 -0.51
CA ARG A 136 23.09 -14.68 -1.41
C ARG A 136 23.26 -13.27 -0.84
N ARG A 137 22.20 -12.70 -0.26
CA ARG A 137 22.21 -11.38 0.39
C ARG A 137 23.18 -11.37 1.58
N GLN A 138 23.13 -12.39 2.43
CA GLN A 138 24.04 -12.53 3.55
C GLN A 138 25.51 -12.66 3.09
N ALA A 139 25.77 -13.46 2.06
CA ALA A 139 27.11 -13.58 1.48
C ALA A 139 27.64 -12.26 0.89
N ALA A 140 26.75 -11.40 0.40
CA ALA A 140 27.08 -10.05 -0.09
C ALA A 140 27.22 -9.00 1.03
N GLY A 141 26.95 -9.37 2.29
CA GLY A 141 27.00 -8.45 3.43
C GLY A 141 25.75 -7.58 3.61
N PHE A 142 24.62 -7.97 3.04
CA PHE A 142 23.36 -7.24 3.20
C PHE A 142 22.73 -7.55 4.56
N ASP A 143 22.67 -6.53 5.43
CA ASP A 143 22.07 -6.64 6.76
C ASP A 143 20.59 -6.22 6.74
N GLN A 144 19.72 -7.22 6.48
CA GLN A 144 18.27 -7.01 6.47
C GLN A 144 17.75 -6.63 7.87
N ALA A 145 18.32 -7.16 8.95
CA ALA A 145 17.83 -6.91 10.29
C ALA A 145 18.10 -5.46 10.73
N ALA A 146 19.28 -4.93 10.43
CA ALA A 146 19.61 -3.53 10.68
C ALA A 146 18.75 -2.56 9.84
N LEU A 147 18.42 -2.95 8.60
CA LEU A 147 17.50 -2.19 7.76
C LEU A 147 16.10 -2.15 8.37
N ASP A 148 15.57 -3.31 8.80
CA ASP A 148 14.25 -3.43 9.42
C ASP A 148 14.15 -2.62 10.71
N GLU A 149 15.18 -2.66 11.58
CA GLU A 149 15.24 -1.86 12.81
C GLU A 149 15.24 -0.35 12.49
N THR A 150 16.03 0.05 11.49
CA THR A 150 16.12 1.46 11.08
C THR A 150 14.80 1.94 10.47
N ALA A 151 14.14 1.12 9.65
CA ALA A 151 12.82 1.39 9.11
C ALA A 151 11.76 1.50 10.23
N GLN A 152 11.78 0.59 11.21
CA GLN A 152 10.87 0.62 12.35
C GLN A 152 11.02 1.91 13.18
N ARG A 153 12.26 2.35 13.42
CA ARG A 153 12.53 3.66 14.06
C ARG A 153 12.05 4.82 13.20
N GLY A 154 12.29 4.75 11.88
CA GLY A 154 11.78 5.70 10.89
C GLY A 154 10.26 5.87 10.97
N PHE A 155 9.51 4.77 11.00
CA PHE A 155 8.05 4.81 11.19
C PHE A 155 7.62 5.42 12.52
N GLY A 156 8.33 5.12 13.61
CA GLY A 156 8.07 5.72 14.92
C GLY A 156 8.27 7.24 14.93
N ASN A 157 9.19 7.74 14.12
CA ASN A 157 9.52 9.16 13.96
C ASN A 157 8.61 9.86 12.94
N GLY A 158 8.21 9.16 11.88
CA GLY A 158 7.38 9.63 10.77
C GLY A 158 5.87 9.67 11.05
N ALA A 159 5.46 9.79 12.31
CA ALA A 159 4.05 9.86 12.72
C ALA A 159 3.29 11.09 12.15
N PHE A 160 3.96 11.94 11.37
CA PHE A 160 3.40 13.07 10.61
C PHE A 160 3.93 13.17 9.16
N GLU A 161 4.43 12.09 8.56
CA GLU A 161 4.75 12.03 7.10
C GLU A 161 3.50 11.87 6.21
N ASP A 162 2.32 12.29 6.67
CA ASP A 162 1.25 12.58 5.73
C ASP A 162 1.60 13.95 5.13
N SER A 163 2.27 13.93 3.99
CA SER A 163 2.59 15.16 3.24
C SER A 163 1.29 15.93 2.98
N GLU A 164 1.36 17.25 2.90
CA GLU A 164 0.17 18.08 2.67
C GLU A 164 -0.57 17.72 1.36
N GLU A 165 0.10 17.04 0.42
CA GLU A 165 -0.49 16.47 -0.80
C GLU A 165 -1.36 15.22 -0.54
N ASP A 166 -1.00 14.41 0.48
CA ASP A 166 -1.70 13.17 0.81
C ASP A 166 -2.96 13.40 1.66
N VAL A 167 -3.01 14.53 2.38
CA VAL A 167 -4.16 14.92 3.20
C VAL A 167 -5.42 15.05 2.34
N GLY A 168 -5.32 15.51 1.09
CA GLY A 168 -6.48 15.64 0.20
C GLY A 168 -7.14 14.30 -0.16
N ALA A 169 -6.34 13.31 -0.54
CA ALA A 169 -6.83 11.97 -0.88
C ALA A 169 -7.36 11.22 0.35
N ILE A 170 -6.69 11.39 1.51
CA ILE A 170 -7.14 10.86 2.80
C ILE A 170 -8.47 11.50 3.20
N VAL A 171 -8.63 12.82 3.07
CA VAL A 171 -9.88 13.52 3.42
C VAL A 171 -11.04 13.09 2.53
N GLU A 172 -10.83 12.91 1.22
CA GLU A 172 -11.88 12.36 0.33
C GLU A 172 -12.30 10.93 0.72
N GLU A 173 -11.35 10.07 1.14
CA GLU A 173 -11.64 8.69 1.55
C GLU A 173 -12.32 8.63 2.94
N PHE A 174 -11.92 9.52 3.86
CA PHE A 174 -12.47 9.60 5.21
C PHE A 174 -13.81 10.34 5.28
N TYR A 175 -14.07 11.30 4.40
CA TYR A 175 -15.29 12.10 4.38
C TYR A 175 -15.79 12.24 2.93
N PRO A 176 -16.35 11.17 2.34
CA PRO A 176 -17.05 11.30 1.07
C PRO A 176 -18.17 12.31 1.27
N ALA A 177 -18.23 13.36 0.43
CA ALA A 177 -19.31 14.33 0.49
C ALA A 177 -20.65 13.59 0.37
N GLU A 178 -21.51 13.73 1.38
CA GLU A 178 -22.90 13.27 1.27
C GLU A 178 -23.52 14.03 0.09
N GLU A 179 -23.87 13.32 -0.96
CA GLU A 179 -24.73 13.90 -1.99
C GLU A 179 -26.06 14.24 -1.30
N PRO A 180 -26.49 15.51 -1.29
CA PRO A 180 -27.83 15.80 -0.84
C PRO A 180 -28.79 15.03 -1.75
N LEU A 181 -29.58 14.14 -1.14
CA LEU A 181 -30.81 13.60 -1.72
C LEU A 181 -31.76 14.77 -1.99
N SER A 182 -31.52 15.53 -3.05
CA SER A 182 -32.42 16.56 -3.53
C SER A 182 -33.15 16.02 -4.75
N SER A 183 -34.33 15.48 -4.47
CA SER A 183 -35.46 15.48 -5.38
C SER A 183 -35.66 16.88 -5.96
N THR A 184 -35.29 17.10 -7.22
CA THR A 184 -36.04 17.91 -8.18
C THR A 184 -35.37 17.82 -9.56
N ALA A 185 -36.19 17.52 -10.56
CA ALA A 185 -35.79 17.36 -11.94
C ALA A 185 -35.28 18.68 -12.54
N THR A 186 -34.06 18.70 -13.09
CA THR A 186 -33.68 19.29 -14.40
C THR A 186 -32.30 18.73 -14.80
N ALA A 187 -32.10 18.39 -16.08
CA ALA A 187 -30.97 17.61 -16.63
C ALA A 187 -29.63 18.39 -16.77
N PRO A 188 -28.54 17.80 -17.30
CA PRO A 188 -27.48 17.14 -16.55
C PRO A 188 -26.13 17.88 -16.66
N GLN A 189 -25.47 18.18 -15.53
CA GLN A 189 -24.02 18.40 -15.55
C GLN A 189 -23.31 17.12 -15.13
N ARG A 190 -22.80 16.43 -16.14
CA ARG A 190 -22.02 15.20 -16.04
C ARG A 190 -20.67 15.54 -15.40
N SER A 191 -20.58 15.57 -14.06
CA SER A 191 -19.29 15.43 -13.39
C SER A 191 -18.88 13.96 -13.54
N THR A 192 -18.03 13.70 -14.52
CA THR A 192 -17.47 12.38 -14.77
C THR A 192 -16.56 12.01 -13.61
N LYS A 193 -17.16 11.40 -12.57
CA LYS A 193 -16.42 10.64 -11.56
C LYS A 193 -15.72 9.51 -12.31
N THR A 194 -14.44 9.70 -12.60
CA THR A 194 -13.58 8.71 -13.26
C THR A 194 -13.57 7.46 -12.38
N SER A 195 -13.93 6.31 -12.96
CA SER A 195 -14.01 5.04 -12.24
C SER A 195 -12.63 4.70 -11.66
N LEU A 196 -12.60 3.99 -10.53
CA LEU A 196 -11.35 3.47 -9.96
C LEU A 196 -10.57 2.67 -11.00
N THR A 197 -11.27 1.95 -11.89
CA THR A 197 -10.68 1.22 -13.02
C THR A 197 -9.90 2.15 -13.95
N GLU A 198 -10.49 3.28 -14.33
CA GLU A 198 -9.85 4.27 -15.20
C GLU A 198 -8.65 4.95 -14.51
N LYS A 199 -8.76 5.20 -13.19
CA LYS A 199 -7.62 5.73 -12.40
C LYS A 199 -6.46 4.74 -12.37
N LEU A 200 -6.73 3.45 -12.16
CA LEU A 200 -5.72 2.39 -12.11
C LEU A 200 -5.06 2.18 -13.49
N GLU A 201 -5.84 2.15 -14.57
CA GLU A 201 -5.31 2.08 -15.94
C GLU A 201 -4.42 3.28 -16.25
N SER A 202 -4.84 4.49 -15.88
CA SER A 202 -4.05 5.71 -16.08
C SER A 202 -2.75 5.75 -15.28
N GLN A 203 -2.69 5.07 -14.13
CA GLN A 203 -1.46 4.97 -13.32
C GLN A 203 -0.54 3.87 -13.83
N ALA A 204 -1.08 2.74 -14.30
CA ALA A 204 -0.31 1.66 -14.90
C ALA A 204 0.38 2.10 -16.21
N LEU A 205 -0.32 2.90 -17.02
CA LEU A 205 0.23 3.50 -18.24
C LEU A 205 1.35 4.51 -17.98
N ARG A 206 1.34 5.19 -16.82
CA ARG A 206 2.39 6.15 -16.43
C ARG A 206 3.68 5.49 -15.95
N HIS A 207 3.61 4.25 -15.48
CA HIS A 207 4.76 3.49 -14.95
C HIS A 207 5.26 2.41 -15.91
N SER A 208 4.82 2.42 -17.17
CA SER A 208 5.39 1.53 -18.19
C SER A 208 6.63 2.20 -18.82
N PRO A 209 7.82 1.56 -18.80
CA PRO A 209 8.96 2.09 -19.53
C PRO A 209 8.68 2.04 -21.04
N PRO A 210 9.23 2.99 -21.84
CA PRO A 210 8.97 3.01 -23.27
C PRO A 210 9.53 1.74 -23.93
N PRO A 211 8.84 1.17 -24.94
CA PRO A 211 9.41 0.08 -25.72
C PRO A 211 10.64 0.61 -26.46
N ASN A 212 11.77 -0.07 -26.25
CA ASN A 212 13.05 0.26 -26.86
C ASN A 212 12.98 0.05 -28.38
N SER A 213 12.69 1.11 -29.14
CA SER A 213 12.76 1.12 -30.60
C SER A 213 14.20 1.35 -31.04
N GLN A 214 14.98 0.28 -31.19
CA GLN A 214 16.19 0.33 -32.00
C GLN A 214 15.92 -0.27 -33.38
N SER A 215 15.70 0.64 -34.34
CA SER A 215 15.83 0.38 -35.77
C SER A 215 17.19 0.84 -36.25
N GLY A 216 17.91 -0.03 -36.97
CA GLY A 216 18.84 0.37 -38.02
C GLY A 216 20.30 -0.01 -37.80
N GLY A 217 20.84 -0.83 -38.71
CA GLY A 217 22.28 -1.04 -38.83
C GLY A 217 22.65 -2.27 -39.66
N SER A 218 22.35 -2.26 -40.95
CA SER A 218 22.91 -3.20 -41.93
C SER A 218 24.45 -3.19 -41.84
N HIS A 219 25.07 -4.35 -41.58
CA HIS A 219 26.50 -4.52 -41.78
C HIS A 219 26.78 -5.57 -42.85
N GLU A 220 27.40 -5.05 -43.90
CA GLU A 220 27.98 -5.61 -45.11
C GLU A 220 28.98 -6.73 -44.78
N ILE A 221 28.83 -7.89 -45.45
CA ILE A 221 29.77 -9.01 -45.37
C ILE A 221 30.86 -8.77 -46.41
N ALA A 222 32.04 -8.35 -45.95
CA ALA A 222 33.26 -8.36 -46.74
C ALA A 222 34.15 -9.56 -46.36
N GLN A 223 34.51 -10.33 -47.38
CA GLN A 223 35.33 -11.54 -47.36
C GLN A 223 36.75 -11.29 -46.84
N THR A 224 37.37 -12.30 -46.21
CA THR A 224 38.77 -12.64 -46.47
C THR A 224 39.08 -14.11 -46.16
N GLN A 225 40.02 -14.63 -46.95
CA GLN A 225 40.34 -16.02 -47.29
C GLN A 225 40.97 -16.86 -46.16
N SER A 226 40.71 -18.18 -46.20
CA SER A 226 41.69 -19.22 -46.53
C SER A 226 40.99 -20.47 -47.02
#